data_AF-A0A3S5JFR4-F1
#
_entry.id   AF-A0A3S5JFR4-F1
#
_cell.length_a   1.000
_cell.length_b   1.000
_cell.length_c   1.000
_cell.angle_alpha   90.00
_cell.angle_beta   90.00
_cell.angle_gamma   90.00
#
_symmetry.space_group_name_H-M   'P 1'
#
loop_
_entity.id
_entity.type
_entity.pdbx_description
1 polymer ?
#
loop_
_entity_poly.entity_id
_entity_poly.type
_entity_poly.pdbx_seq_one_letter_code
_entity_poly.pdbx_strand_id
1 'polypeptide(L)' 'MVKTDNQYAFQAFVRALPKDGAANTALIALVAKWLRIPKSSIELRSGSKSSVKVLAIKGDFDNLTKTRTKHKNAGAHPS' A
#
# COMPACT_ATOMS: atom_id res chain seq x y z
N MET A 1 -0.12 11.09 -2.59
CA MET A 1 1.15 10.34 -2.66
C MET A 1 2.20 11.23 -2.05
N VAL A 2 3.04 10.71 -1.15
CA VAL A 2 4.10 11.47 -0.49
C VAL A 2 5.38 11.27 -1.29
N LYS A 3 6.06 12.37 -1.61
CA LYS A 3 7.35 12.34 -2.29
C LYS A 3 8.41 12.11 -1.19
N THR A 4 9.01 10.93 -1.19
CA THR A 4 10.22 10.66 -0.40
C THR A 4 11.42 10.84 -1.32
N ASP A 5 12.60 11.12 -0.78
CA ASP A 5 13.80 11.64 -1.48
C ASP A 5 14.15 10.98 -2.82
N ASN A 6 13.71 9.75 -3.09
CA ASN A 6 13.79 9.18 -4.43
C ASN A 6 12.67 8.17 -4.78
N GLN A 7 11.55 8.15 -4.06
CA GLN A 7 10.48 7.17 -4.26
C GLN A 7 9.07 7.76 -4.04
N TYR A 8 8.11 7.25 -4.81
CA TYR A 8 6.69 7.51 -4.60
C TYR A 8 6.15 6.61 -3.49
N ALA A 9 5.70 7.23 -2.39
CA ALA A 9 5.08 6.51 -1.29
C ALA A 9 3.56 6.79 -1.21
N PHE A 10 2.80 5.80 -0.79
CA PHE A 10 1.41 5.99 -0.39
C PHE A 10 1.34 6.21 1.13
N GLN A 11 0.63 7.25 1.53
CA GLN A 11 0.34 7.47 2.94
C GLN A 11 -0.86 6.61 3.32
N ALA A 12 -0.68 5.76 4.32
CA ALA A 12 -1.73 4.88 4.83
C ALA A 12 -1.85 5.08 6.34
N PHE A 13 -3.07 5.34 6.79
CA PHE A 13 -3.38 5.48 8.21
C PHE A 13 -4.00 4.17 8.70
N VAL A 14 -3.31 3.50 9.63
CA VAL A 14 -3.84 2.31 10.30
C VAL A 14 -4.08 2.65 11.76
N ARG A 15 -5.21 2.17 12.31
CA ARG A 15 -5.53 2.33 13.74
C ARG A 15 -4.72 1.39 14.65
N ALA A 16 -4.00 0.44 14.05
CA ALA A 16 -3.20 -0.53 14.78
C ALA A 16 -1.95 0.14 15.38
N LEU A 17 -1.66 -0.19 16.64
CA LEU A 17 -0.45 0.27 17.32
C LEU A 17 0.81 -0.28 16.63
N PRO A 18 1.94 0.46 16.65
CA PRO A 18 3.24 -0.01 16.15
C PRO A 18 3.88 -0.98 17.15
N LYS A 19 3.13 -1.99 17.62
CA LYS A 19 3.59 -3.01 18.56
C LYS A 19 3.36 -4.39 17.94
N ASP A 20 4.36 -5.27 18.08
CA ASP A 20 4.30 -6.68 17.68
C ASP A 20 3.81 -6.92 16.23
N GLY A 21 4.14 -6.03 15.30
CA GLY A 21 3.77 -6.18 13.90
C GLY A 21 2.29 -5.95 13.58
N ALA A 22 1.45 -5.53 14.53
CA ALA A 22 0.03 -5.27 14.29
C ALA A 22 -0.20 -4.22 13.19
N ALA A 23 0.64 -3.18 13.15
CA ALA A 23 0.65 -2.19 12.07
C ALA A 23 1.05 -2.77 10.70
N ASN A 24 1.83 -3.86 10.63
CA ASN A 24 2.18 -4.53 9.37
C ASN A 24 0.96 -5.30 8.86
N THR A 25 0.33 -6.09 9.73
CA THR A 25 -0.85 -6.89 9.42
C THR A 25 -2.03 -6.00 9.00
N ALA A 26 -2.27 -4.90 9.72
CA ALA A 26 -3.32 -3.95 9.39
C ALA A 26 -3.07 -3.28 8.03
N LEU A 27 -1.82 -2.93 7.71
CA LEU A 27 -1.48 -2.35 6.41
C LEU A 27 -1.68 -3.36 5.28
N ILE A 28 -1.20 -4.60 5.45
CA ILE A 28 -1.39 -5.67 4.45
C ILE A 28 -2.88 -5.93 4.22
N ALA A 29 -3.69 -5.97 5.29
CA ALA A 29 -5.14 -6.14 5.16
C ALA A 29 -5.81 -4.96 4.44
N LEU A 30 -5.38 -3.72 4.70
CA LEU A 30 -5.86 -2.53 4.02
C LEU A 30 -5.55 -2.61 2.51
N VAL A 31 -4.32 -2.94 2.15
CA VAL A 31 -3.87 -3.04 0.75
C VAL A 31 -4.55 -4.19 0.02
N ALA A 32 -4.67 -5.37 0.66
CA ALA A 32 -5.40 -6.52 0.11
C ALA A 32 -6.85 -6.16 -0.21
N LYS A 33 -7.54 -5.48 0.72
CA LYS A 33 -8.92 -5.03 0.52
C LYS A 33 -9.01 -3.98 -0.60
N TRP A 34 -8.06 -3.05 -0.63
CA TRP A 34 -8.06 -1.98 -1.61
C TRP A 34 -7.83 -2.49 -3.04
N LEU A 35 -6.93 -3.46 -3.20
CA LEU A 35 -6.59 -4.07 -4.48
C LEU A 35 -7.42 -5.31 -4.83
N ARG A 36 -8.27 -5.77 -3.91
CA ARG A 36 -9.11 -6.99 -4.05
C ARG A 36 -8.30 -8.25 -4.37
N ILE A 37 -7.15 -8.40 -3.73
CA ILE A 37 -6.27 -9.57 -3.86
C ILE A 37 -6.14 -10.30 -2.52
N PRO A 38 -5.79 -11.61 -2.52
CA PRO A 38 -5.55 -12.32 -1.29
C PRO A 38 -4.33 -11.74 -0.55
N LYS A 39 -4.35 -11.80 0.79
CA LYS A 39 -3.23 -11.33 1.63
C LYS A 39 -1.92 -12.09 1.35
N SER A 40 -2.01 -13.34 0.91
CA SER A 40 -0.86 -14.18 0.54
C SER A 40 -0.11 -13.66 -0.69
N SER A 41 -0.77 -12.84 -1.51
CA SER A 41 -0.14 -12.14 -2.64
C SER A 41 0.63 -10.90 -2.21
N ILE A 42 0.64 -10.53 -0.93
CA ILE A 42 1.29 -9.33 -0.42
C ILE A 42 2.38 -9.73 0.57
N GLU A 43 3.61 -9.33 0.30
CA GLU A 43 4.76 -9.62 1.14
C GLU A 43 5.40 -8.33 1.63
N LEU A 44 5.71 -8.25 2.93
CA LEU A 44 6.49 -7.14 3.48
C LEU A 44 7.98 -7.36 3.14
N ARG A 45 8.50 -6.57 2.20
CA ARG A 45 9.91 -6.63 1.79
C ARG A 45 10.83 -5.95 2.79
N SER A 46 10.42 -4.82 3.34
CA SER A 46 11.21 -4.07 4.32
C SER A 46 10.34 -3.13 5.16
N GLY A 47 10.89 -2.66 6.28
CA GLY A 47 10.21 -1.72 7.16
C GLY A 47 9.41 -2.34 8.30
N SER A 48 9.69 -3.60 8.67
CA SER A 48 9.01 -4.26 9.80
C SER A 48 9.13 -3.50 11.13
N LYS A 49 10.26 -2.79 11.32
CA LYS A 49 10.57 -1.92 12.47
C LYS A 49 10.55 -0.43 12.14
N SER A 50 10.14 -0.04 10.93
CA SER A 50 10.12 1.35 10.46
C SER A 50 8.71 1.83 10.19
N SER A 51 8.50 3.15 10.26
CA SER A 51 7.27 3.80 9.82
C SER A 51 7.08 3.74 8.31
N VAL A 52 8.17 3.57 7.54
CA VAL A 52 8.13 3.37 6.08
C VAL A 52 8.15 1.88 5.78
N LYS A 53 7.15 1.40 5.03
CA LYS A 53 6.97 -0.03 4.71
C LYS A 53 6.96 -0.24 3.22
N VAL A 54 7.79 -1.17 2.75
CA VAL A 54 7.83 -1.59 1.34
C VAL A 54 7.14 -2.93 1.21
N LEU A 55 6.07 -2.96 0.43
CA LEU A 55 5.29 -4.17 0.15
C LEU A 55 5.53 -4.62 -1.28
N ALA A 56 5.82 -5.90 -1.47
CA ALA A 56 5.77 -6.56 -2.77
C ALA A 56 4.37 -7.14 -2.97
N ILE A 57 3.78 -6.87 -4.13
CA ILE A 57 2.46 -7.39 -4.50
C ILE A 57 2.65 -8.31 -5.71
N LYS A 58 2.28 -9.58 -5.56
CA LYS A 58 2.28 -10.59 -6.62
C LYS A 58 0.88 -10.70 -7.21
N GLY A 59 0.75 -10.39 -8.50
CA GLY A 59 -0.52 -10.50 -9.19
C GLY A 59 -0.48 -9.88 -10.58
N ASP A 60 -1.56 -10.09 -11.31
CA ASP A 60 -1.74 -9.52 -12.64
C ASP A 60 -2.07 -8.02 -12.54
N PHE A 61 -1.15 -7.19 -13.03
CA PHE A 61 -1.26 -5.73 -12.98
C PHE A 61 -2.49 -5.21 -13.75
N ASP A 62 -2.90 -5.89 -14.82
CA ASP A 62 -4.05 -5.49 -15.64
C ASP A 62 -5.40 -5.75 -14.93
N ASN A 63 -5.43 -6.68 -13.98
CA ASN A 63 -6.59 -6.88 -13.11
C ASN A 63 -6.57 -5.96 -11.89
N LEU A 64 -5.38 -5.56 -11.42
CA LEU A 64 -5.23 -4.59 -10.32
C LEU A 64 -5.69 -3.17 -10.71
N THR A 65 -5.54 -2.77 -11.98
CA THR A 65 -5.91 -1.43 -12.47
C THR A 65 -7.41 -1.25 -12.72
N LYS A 66 -8.17 -2.33 -12.94
CA LYS A 66 -9.64 -2.29 -13.18
C LYS A 66 -10.46 -1.80 -11.98
N THR A 67 -9.88 -1.77 -10.78
CA THR A 67 -10.62 -1.48 -9.54
C THR A 67 -10.84 0.03 -9.29
N ARG A 68 -10.43 0.95 -10.19
CA ARG A 68 -10.27 2.37 -9.81
C ARG A 68 -10.87 3.45 -10.73
N THR A 69 -12.16 3.37 -11.05
CA THR A 69 -12.92 4.47 -11.72
C THR A 69 -13.70 5.42 -10.80
N LYS A 70 -13.59 5.35 -9.46
CA LYS A 70 -14.39 6.24 -8.55
C LYS A 70 -13.64 6.87 -7.38
N HIS A 71 -12.41 7.35 -7.60
CA HIS A 71 -11.88 8.43 -6.77
C HIS A 71 -11.30 9.52 -7.68
N LYS A 72 -12.16 10.46 -8.09
CA LYS A 72 -11.70 11.79 -8.51
C LYS A 72 -11.07 12.46 -7.28
N ASN A 73 -9.94 13.11 -7.50
CA ASN A 73 -9.11 13.91 -6.58
C ASN A 73 -7.85 13.21 -6.03
N ALA A 74 -6.77 13.31 -6.80
CA ALA A 74 -5.53 13.94 -6.35
C ALA A 74 -4.77 14.42 -7.60
N GLY A 75 -4.17 15.60 -7.52
CA GLY A 75 -3.73 16.43 -8.63
C GLY A 75 -2.86 15.77 -9.70
N ALA A 76 -2.95 16.38 -10.87
CA ALA A 76 -2.16 16.19 -12.07
C ALA A 76 -0.65 15.99 -11.81
N HIS A 77 -0.01 15.20 -12.67
CA HIS A 77 1.40 15.33 -12.97
C HIS A 77 1.55 15.50 -14.49
N PRO A 78 1.68 16.73 -15.01
CA PRO A 78 2.35 16.95 -16.28
C PRO A 78 3.86 16.71 -16.09
N SER A 79 4.45 16.23 -17.18
CA SER A 79 5.87 15.89 -17.41
C SER A 79 6.90 16.79 -16.72
#